data_AF-A0A7S3TS67-F1
#
_entry.id   AF-A0A7S3TS67-F1
#
_cell.length_a   1.000
_cell.length_b   1.000
_cell.length_c   1.000
_cell.angle_alpha   90.00
_cell.angle_beta   90.00
_cell.angle_gamma   90.00
#
_symmetry.space_group_name_H-M   'P 1'
#
loop_
_entity.id
_entity.type
_entity.pdbx_description
1 polymer ?
#
loop_
_entity_poly.entity_id
_entity_poly.type
_entity_poly.pdbx_seq_one_letter_code
_entity_poly.pdbx_strand_id
1 'polypeptide(L)'
;GGGGGGGAPALAERERARVFDIAVVSRTPFYGYHAEARPFLRVVLVETQARGVDQVVEAADLFLLGLVPPLQRAQPYESQIGYALKFKVDLNLHGMDLLRLGGASLPALRPGLPRATAARPLASPLASQTGGGEGSGGEGS
;
A
#
# COMPACT_ATOMS: atom_id res chain seq x y z
N GLY A 1 -11.23 -8.12 56.48
CA GLY A 1 -10.00 -7.51 55.93
C GLY A 1 -9.86 -7.95 54.50
N GLY A 2 -9.91 -7.01 53.56
CA GLY A 2 -9.81 -7.29 52.13
C GLY A 2 -8.38 -7.66 51.71
N GLY A 3 -8.27 -8.71 50.90
CA GLY A 3 -7.04 -9.04 50.15
C GLY A 3 -7.26 -8.69 48.69
N GLY A 4 -6.62 -7.62 48.24
CA GLY A 4 -6.64 -7.18 46.85
C GLY A 4 -5.84 -8.13 45.96
N GLY A 5 -6.53 -8.79 45.03
CA GLY A 5 -5.93 -9.45 43.87
C GLY A 5 -5.91 -8.49 42.68
N GLY A 6 -5.14 -7.40 42.78
CA GLY A 6 -4.87 -6.49 41.67
C GLY A 6 -3.60 -6.91 40.96
N GLY A 7 -3.69 -7.49 39.77
CA GLY A 7 -2.49 -7.84 39.01
C GLY A 7 -2.72 -8.72 37.79
N ALA A 8 -3.46 -8.22 36.79
CA ALA A 8 -3.20 -8.39 35.35
C ALA A 8 -4.44 -8.08 34.48
N PRO A 9 -4.69 -6.79 34.18
CA PRO A 9 -5.27 -6.45 32.88
C PRO A 9 -4.35 -5.56 32.03
N ALA A 10 -3.06 -5.42 32.37
CA ALA A 10 -2.21 -4.40 31.76
C ALA A 10 -1.55 -4.78 30.41
N LEU A 11 -1.38 -6.07 30.09
CA LEU A 11 -0.67 -6.47 28.86
C LEU A 11 -1.59 -6.52 27.62
N ALA A 12 -2.79 -7.09 27.77
CA ALA A 12 -3.80 -7.19 26.71
C ALA A 12 -4.44 -5.84 26.33
N GLU A 13 -4.29 -4.83 27.18
CA GLU A 13 -4.77 -3.47 26.93
C GLU A 13 -3.72 -2.65 26.17
N ARG A 14 -2.42 -2.92 26.39
CA ARG A 14 -1.30 -2.28 25.69
C ARG A 14 -1.17 -2.68 24.22
N GLU A 15 -1.69 -3.83 23.82
CA GLU A 15 -1.72 -4.28 22.41
C GLU A 15 -2.79 -3.57 21.54
N ARG A 16 -3.54 -2.60 22.09
CA ARG A 16 -4.68 -1.95 21.41
C ARG A 16 -4.34 -0.63 20.75
N ALA A 17 -3.08 -0.39 20.39
CA ALA A 17 -2.75 0.76 19.55
C ALA A 17 -3.20 0.46 18.10
N ARG A 18 -4.41 0.92 17.74
CA ARG A 18 -4.95 0.80 16.37
C ARG A 18 -4.26 1.74 15.37
N VAL A 19 -3.62 2.79 15.86
CA VAL A 19 -2.96 3.80 15.03
C VAL A 19 -1.46 3.50 14.99
N PHE A 20 -0.92 3.38 13.78
CA PHE A 20 0.49 3.18 13.52
C PHE A 20 1.26 4.52 13.39
N ASP A 21 0.70 5.44 12.60
CA ASP A 21 1.33 6.72 12.26
C ASP A 21 0.27 7.80 12.02
N ILE A 22 0.63 9.05 12.30
CA ILE A 22 -0.19 10.24 12.03
C ILE A 22 0.72 11.32 11.44
N ALA A 23 0.38 11.80 10.24
CA ALA A 23 1.13 12.86 9.57
C ALA A 23 0.20 13.91 8.95
N VAL A 24 0.62 15.18 8.95
CA VAL A 24 -0.07 16.25 8.22
C VAL A 24 0.48 16.32 6.80
N VAL A 25 -0.38 16.25 5.80
CA VAL A 25 -0.01 16.22 4.38
C VAL A 25 -0.80 17.27 3.61
N SER A 26 -0.17 17.98 2.66
CA SER A 26 -0.88 18.89 1.75
C SER A 26 -1.38 18.12 0.54
N ARG A 27 -2.69 18.18 0.26
CA ARG A 27 -3.35 17.49 -0.86
C ARG A 27 -4.45 18.35 -1.46
N THR A 28 -4.84 18.06 -2.70
CA THR A 28 -6.02 18.69 -3.33
C THR A 28 -7.19 17.71 -3.23
N PRO A 29 -8.34 18.09 -2.64
CA PRO A 29 -9.52 17.25 -2.61
C PRO A 29 -10.03 16.97 -4.03
N PHE A 30 -10.50 15.74 -4.27
CA PHE A 30 -11.02 15.33 -5.56
C PHE A 30 -12.45 15.82 -5.83
N TYR A 31 -13.29 15.85 -4.78
CA TYR A 31 -14.67 16.28 -4.92
C TYR A 31 -14.79 17.80 -4.83
N GLY A 32 -15.37 18.41 -5.87
CA GLY A 32 -15.51 19.86 -5.99
C GLY A 32 -14.31 20.52 -6.69
N TYR A 33 -14.48 21.76 -7.12
CA TYR A 33 -13.37 22.54 -7.68
C TYR A 33 -12.58 23.21 -6.56
N HIS A 34 -11.29 22.92 -6.49
CA HIS A 34 -10.37 23.49 -5.52
C HIS A 34 -9.09 23.95 -6.22
N ALA A 35 -8.84 25.26 -6.21
CA ALA A 35 -7.69 25.86 -6.89
C ALA A 35 -6.36 25.59 -6.16
N GLU A 36 -6.40 25.29 -4.87
CA GLU A 36 -5.23 25.17 -4.01
C GLU A 36 -5.29 23.91 -3.15
N ALA A 37 -4.11 23.38 -2.81
CA ALA A 37 -3.96 22.27 -1.88
C ALA A 37 -4.28 22.71 -0.45
N ARG A 38 -4.91 21.81 0.31
CA ARG A 38 -5.30 22.02 1.71
C ARG A 38 -4.54 21.03 2.60
N PRO A 39 -4.37 21.34 3.90
CA PRO A 39 -3.82 20.38 4.85
C PRO A 39 -4.82 19.26 5.15
N PHE A 40 -4.35 18.01 5.13
CA PHE A 40 -5.07 16.79 5.48
C PHE A 40 -4.30 16.02 6.54
N LEU A 41 -5.03 15.25 7.35
CA LEU A 41 -4.44 14.31 8.30
C LEU A 41 -4.39 12.92 7.67
N ARG A 42 -3.17 12.39 7.49
CA ARG A 42 -2.96 10.98 7.12
C ARG A 42 -2.87 10.17 8.40
N VAL A 43 -3.88 9.33 8.63
CA VAL A 43 -3.91 8.38 9.74
C VAL A 43 -3.64 6.99 9.17
N VAL A 44 -2.61 6.32 9.67
CA VAL A 44 -2.26 4.96 9.29
C VAL A 44 -2.73 4.03 10.39
N LEU A 45 -3.55 3.03 10.04
CA LEU A 45 -4.11 2.07 10.99
C LEU A 45 -3.41 0.72 10.86
N VAL A 46 -3.30 0.00 11.98
CA VAL A 46 -2.81 -1.38 12.02
C VAL A 46 -3.98 -2.32 11.83
N GLU A 47 -3.98 -3.05 10.72
CA GLU A 47 -5.00 -4.06 10.45
C GLU A 47 -4.86 -5.25 11.42
N THR A 48 -5.85 -5.45 12.30
CA THR A 48 -5.92 -6.65 13.16
C THR A 48 -7.08 -7.54 12.74
N GLN A 49 -6.75 -8.62 12.03
CA GLN A 49 -7.71 -9.58 11.47
C GLN A 49 -8.56 -10.32 12.53
N ALA A 50 -8.17 -10.23 13.81
CA ALA A 50 -8.83 -10.91 14.93
C ALA A 50 -10.28 -10.47 15.18
N ARG A 51 -10.73 -9.33 14.65
CA ARG A 51 -12.07 -8.79 14.94
C ARG A 51 -13.11 -8.95 13.83
N GLY A 52 -12.73 -9.36 12.62
CA GLY A 52 -13.69 -9.47 11.50
C GLY A 52 -14.42 -8.16 11.14
N VAL A 53 -13.97 -7.03 11.66
CA VAL A 53 -14.54 -5.68 11.48
C VAL A 53 -13.47 -4.83 10.80
N ASP A 54 -13.89 -4.12 9.75
CA ASP A 54 -13.03 -3.16 9.06
C ASP A 54 -12.77 -1.95 9.96
N GLN A 55 -11.53 -1.81 10.43
CA GLN A 55 -11.14 -0.76 11.36
C GLN A 55 -11.14 0.62 10.70
N VAL A 56 -11.00 0.68 9.38
CA VAL A 56 -11.07 1.94 8.62
C VAL A 56 -12.49 2.48 8.67
N VAL A 57 -13.49 1.61 8.53
CA VAL A 57 -14.92 1.98 8.64
C VAL A 57 -15.25 2.45 10.05
N GLU A 58 -14.85 1.69 11.08
CA GLU A 58 -15.08 2.08 12.48
C GLU A 58 -14.42 3.43 12.80
N ALA A 59 -13.17 3.64 12.36
CA ALA A 59 -12.48 4.90 12.54
C ALA A 59 -13.18 6.05 11.81
N ALA A 60 -13.62 5.83 10.57
CA ALA A 60 -14.36 6.83 9.79
C ALA A 60 -15.65 7.28 10.50
N ASP A 61 -16.39 6.34 11.09
CA ASP A 61 -17.59 6.63 11.87
C ASP A 61 -17.26 7.48 13.12
N LEU A 62 -16.19 7.14 13.84
CA LEU A 62 -15.76 7.92 15.00
C LEU A 62 -15.36 9.36 14.62
N PHE A 63 -14.66 9.55 13.51
CA PHE A 63 -14.29 10.87 13.01
C PHE A 63 -15.52 11.68 12.57
N LEU A 64 -16.48 11.03 11.90
CA LEU A 64 -17.70 11.68 11.44
C LEU A 64 -18.61 12.11 12.60
N LEU A 65 -18.72 11.27 13.63
CA LEU A 65 -19.46 11.57 14.86
C LEU A 65 -18.76 12.62 15.73
N GLY A 66 -17.50 12.96 15.45
CA GLY A 66 -16.73 13.92 16.25
C GLY A 66 -16.36 13.40 17.63
N LEU A 67 -16.22 12.08 17.77
CA LEU A 67 -15.85 11.42 19.02
C LEU A 67 -14.34 11.39 19.27
N VAL A 68 -13.54 12.03 18.40
CA VAL A 68 -12.07 12.10 18.47
C VAL A 68 -11.62 13.55 18.72
N PRO A 69 -11.57 14.03 19.97
CA PRO A 69 -11.02 15.35 20.28
C PRO A 69 -9.52 15.45 19.94
N PRO A 70 -8.99 16.62 19.51
CA PRO A 70 -9.66 17.91 19.36
C PRO A 70 -10.36 18.10 18.00
N LEU A 71 -10.42 17.06 17.15
CA LEU A 71 -10.99 17.16 15.81
C LEU A 71 -12.52 17.22 15.90
N GLN A 72 -13.08 18.41 15.63
CA GLN A 72 -14.52 18.55 15.44
C GLN A 72 -14.91 17.88 14.12
N ARG A 73 -15.98 17.05 14.12
CA ARG A 73 -16.54 16.29 12.98
C ARG A 73 -15.68 16.34 11.71
N ALA A 74 -14.74 15.41 11.60
CA ALA A 74 -13.83 15.36 10.46
C ALA A 74 -14.42 14.47 9.36
N GLN A 75 -14.36 14.95 8.11
CA GLN A 75 -14.79 14.15 6.96
C GLN A 75 -13.72 13.09 6.64
N PRO A 76 -14.08 11.79 6.65
CA PRO A 76 -13.16 10.75 6.23
C PRO A 76 -13.00 10.80 4.70
N TYR A 77 -11.76 10.85 4.24
CA TYR A 77 -11.41 10.79 2.81
C TYR A 77 -10.86 9.41 2.49
N GLU A 78 -11.29 8.83 1.36
CA GLU A 78 -10.86 7.52 0.86
C GLU A 78 -11.12 6.34 1.80
N SER A 79 -11.88 6.49 2.89
CA SER A 79 -12.15 5.40 3.86
C SER A 79 -12.95 4.25 3.26
N GLN A 80 -13.70 4.51 2.18
CA GLN A 80 -14.46 3.50 1.45
C GLN A 80 -13.58 2.60 0.55
N ILE A 81 -12.31 2.98 0.31
CA ILE A 81 -11.41 2.23 -0.56
C ILE A 81 -10.76 1.11 0.28
N GLY A 82 -11.16 -0.13 0.02
CA GLY A 82 -10.62 -1.28 0.74
C GLY A 82 -9.11 -1.43 0.60
N TYR A 83 -8.45 -1.93 1.66
CA TYR A 83 -7.00 -2.06 1.76
C TYR A 83 -6.35 -2.74 0.54
N ALA A 84 -6.93 -3.83 0.06
CA ALA A 84 -6.40 -4.57 -1.09
C ALA A 84 -6.37 -3.74 -2.38
N LEU A 85 -7.36 -2.87 -2.59
CA LEU A 85 -7.38 -1.98 -3.74
C LEU A 85 -6.33 -0.88 -3.60
N LYS A 86 -6.23 -0.27 -2.40
CA LYS A 86 -5.21 0.74 -2.13
C LYS A 86 -3.79 0.20 -2.31
N PHE A 87 -3.51 -1.00 -1.78
CA PHE A 87 -2.24 -1.70 -1.95
C PHE A 87 -1.88 -1.94 -3.42
N LYS A 88 -2.86 -2.35 -4.24
CA LYS A 88 -2.66 -2.55 -5.67
C LYS A 88 -2.34 -1.25 -6.38
N VAL A 89 -3.08 -0.18 -6.10
CA VAL A 89 -2.86 1.12 -6.73
C VAL A 89 -1.48 1.68 -6.35
N ASP A 90 -1.11 1.63 -5.07
CA ASP A 90 0.14 2.21 -4.58
C ASP A 90 1.39 1.52 -5.17
N LEU A 91 1.31 0.21 -5.44
CA LEU A 91 2.38 -0.58 -6.07
C LEU A 91 2.20 -0.80 -7.57
N ASN A 92 1.19 -0.17 -8.18
CA ASN A 92 0.81 -0.36 -9.58
C ASN A 92 0.67 -1.85 -9.97
N LEU A 93 -0.02 -2.63 -9.13
CA LEU A 93 -0.27 -4.05 -9.34
C LEU A 93 -1.61 -4.26 -10.04
N HIS A 94 -1.59 -5.09 -11.08
CA HIS A 94 -2.78 -5.46 -11.82
C HIS A 94 -3.23 -6.89 -11.49
N GLY A 95 -4.51 -7.17 -11.72
CA GLY A 95 -5.05 -8.52 -11.60
C GLY A 95 -4.47 -9.42 -12.68
N MET A 96 -4.11 -10.66 -12.31
CA MET A 96 -3.54 -11.66 -13.22
C MET A 96 -2.23 -11.25 -13.90
N ASP A 97 -1.50 -10.29 -13.30
CA ASP A 97 -0.21 -9.81 -13.81
C ASP A 97 0.99 -10.55 -13.17
N LEU A 98 2.15 -10.45 -13.81
CA LEU A 98 3.41 -11.02 -13.32
C LEU A 98 4.11 -10.03 -12.38
N LEU A 99 4.49 -10.52 -11.20
CA LEU A 99 5.28 -9.73 -10.23
C LEU A 99 6.78 -9.96 -10.44
N ARG A 100 7.52 -8.88 -10.74
CA ARG A 100 8.98 -8.94 -10.83
C ARG A 100 9.62 -8.54 -9.50
N LEU A 101 10.19 -9.52 -8.79
CA LEU A 101 10.91 -9.29 -7.54
C LEU A 101 12.41 -9.07 -7.81
N GLY A 102 12.94 -7.88 -7.48
CA GLY A 102 14.37 -7.55 -7.63
C GLY A 102 15.26 -8.12 -6.52
N GLY A 103 14.66 -8.43 -5.36
CA GLY A 103 15.31 -9.05 -4.20
C GLY A 103 14.24 -9.31 -3.13
N ALA A 104 14.23 -10.51 -2.55
CA ALA A 104 13.22 -10.91 -1.57
C ALA A 104 13.87 -11.66 -0.41
N SER A 105 13.60 -11.20 0.82
CA SER A 105 13.86 -11.97 2.03
C SER A 105 12.58 -12.71 2.39
N LEU A 106 12.45 -13.94 1.91
CA LEU A 106 11.31 -14.80 2.24
C LEU A 106 11.59 -15.50 3.57
N PRO A 107 10.57 -15.65 4.45
CA PRO A 107 10.67 -16.58 5.57
C PRO A 107 11.08 -17.96 5.04
N ALA A 108 11.85 -18.71 5.83
CA ALA A 108 12.36 -20.01 5.43
C ALA A 108 11.22 -20.87 4.85
N LEU A 109 11.29 -21.12 3.54
CA LEU A 109 10.34 -22.00 2.86
C LEU A 109 10.39 -23.37 3.54
N ARG A 110 9.22 -23.96 3.79
CA ARG A 110 9.12 -25.33 4.33
C ARG A 110 10.04 -26.24 3.52
N PRO A 111 10.89 -27.08 4.14
CA PRO A 111 11.75 -28.00 3.41
C PRO A 111 10.90 -28.90 2.51
N GLY A 112 11.09 -28.84 1.19
CA GLY A 112 10.44 -29.77 0.24
C GLY A 112 9.64 -29.15 -0.91
N LEU A 113 9.53 -27.82 -1.04
CA LEU A 113 8.91 -27.24 -2.23
C LEU A 113 9.90 -27.29 -3.42
N PRO A 114 9.51 -27.81 -4.60
CA PRO A 114 10.39 -27.84 -5.76
C PRO A 114 10.80 -26.41 -6.11
N ARG A 115 12.11 -26.17 -6.14
CA ARG A 115 12.69 -24.91 -6.55
C ARG A 115 12.26 -24.67 -7.99
N ALA A 116 11.37 -23.70 -8.21
CA ALA A 116 11.00 -23.29 -9.56
C ALA A 116 12.29 -22.94 -10.31
N THR A 117 12.61 -23.73 -11.32
CA THR A 117 13.76 -23.52 -12.20
C THR A 117 13.57 -22.13 -12.81
N ALA A 118 14.51 -21.23 -12.54
CA ALA A 118 14.46 -19.86 -13.03
C ALA A 118 14.17 -19.88 -14.54
N ALA A 119 13.04 -19.30 -14.94
CA ALA A 119 12.72 -19.12 -16.34
C ALA A 119 13.89 -18.35 -16.98
N ARG A 120 14.44 -18.88 -18.08
CA ARG A 120 15.49 -18.23 -18.87
C ARG A 120 15.08 -16.78 -19.10
N PRO A 121 15.98 -15.80 -18.94
CA PRO A 121 15.67 -14.44 -19.34
C PRO A 121 15.28 -14.46 -20.82
N LEU A 122 14.08 -13.98 -21.15
CA LEU A 122 13.72 -13.68 -22.53
C LEU A 122 14.71 -12.61 -22.98
N ALA A 123 15.59 -12.97 -23.92
CA ALA A 123 16.45 -12.01 -24.58
C ALA A 123 15.56 -10.93 -25.22
N SER A 124 15.78 -9.67 -24.86
CA SER A 124 15.11 -8.53 -25.48
C SER A 124 15.47 -8.48 -26.97
N PRO A 125 14.51 -8.58 -27.91
CA PRO A 125 14.79 -8.37 -29.31
C PRO A 125 14.56 -6.89 -29.62
N LEU A 126 15.44 -6.00 -29.17
CA LEU A 126 15.48 -4.63 -29.69
C LEU A 126 16.90 -4.06 -29.57
N ALA A 127 17.85 -4.77 -30.18
CA ALA A 127 19.21 -4.29 -30.40
C ALA A 127 19.63 -4.64 -31.84
N SER A 128 19.14 -3.83 -32.78
CA SER A 128 19.57 -3.63 -34.17
C SER A 128 18.41 -2.84 -34.79
N GLN A 129 18.55 -1.56 -35.12
CA GLN A 129 19.35 -1.12 -36.26
C GLN A 129 19.95 0.24 -35.95
N THR A 130 21.26 0.27 -35.75
CA THR A 130 22.08 1.47 -35.91
C THR A 130 23.29 1.04 -36.73
N GLY A 131 23.45 1.60 -37.93
CA GLY A 131 24.75 1.72 -38.60
C GLY A 131 24.91 1.08 -39.99
N GLY A 132 25.23 1.94 -40.96
CA GLY A 132 26.00 1.66 -42.19
C GLY A 132 25.14 1.35 -43.42
N GLY A 133 25.19 2.06 -44.55
CA GLY A 133 26.30 2.82 -45.14
C GLY A 133 26.90 2.02 -46.31
N GLU A 134 27.18 2.71 -47.43
CA GLU A 134 27.87 2.26 -48.67
C GLU A 134 26.95 1.58 -49.72
N GLY A 135 26.89 1.94 -51.01
CA GLY A 135 27.78 2.70 -51.88
C GLY A 135 28.30 1.79 -53.02
N SER A 136 27.93 2.06 -54.28
CA SER A 136 28.49 1.55 -55.57
C SER A 136 27.34 1.47 -56.61
N GLY A 137 27.35 2.00 -57.84
CA GLY A 137 28.41 2.46 -58.76
C GLY A 137 28.10 1.93 -60.18
N GLY A 138 27.92 2.83 -61.18
CA GLY A 138 28.01 2.64 -62.66
C GLY A 138 27.17 1.54 -63.35
N GLU A 139 26.84 1.50 -64.65
CA GLU A 139 27.00 2.28 -65.90
C GLU A 139 25.76 1.87 -66.76
N GLY A 140 25.17 2.71 -67.61
CA GLY A 140 25.55 2.83 -69.02
C GLY A 140 24.44 2.36 -69.99
N SER A 141 23.88 3.31 -70.76
CA SER A 141 23.28 3.24 -72.12
C SER A 141 22.09 4.19 -72.26
#